data_AF-A0A845Y332-F1
#
_entry.id   AF-A0A845Y332-F1
#
_cell.length_a   1.000
_cell.length_b   1.000
_cell.length_c   1.000
_cell.angle_alpha   90.00
_cell.angle_beta   90.00
_cell.angle_gamma   90.00
#
_symmetry.space_group_name_H-M   'P 1'
#
loop_
_entity.id
_entity.type
_entity.pdbx_description
1 polymer ?
#
loop_
_entity_poly.entity_id
_entity_poly.type
_entity_poly.pdbx_seq_one_letter_code
_entity_poly.pdbx_strand_id
1 'polypeptide(L)'
;TITEAVGLPCDLAMVMCDPEWKVKMEIEIVLFIHRPHEDFSDLLSRWRHTQVLLDKDYEWLMPPGYQHILSDGVNRIYPLFVVFPETPQRIQRGLLGASLPFVLQTTDAISLEQEETSDSCSSKSPPA
;
A
#
# COMPACT_ATOMS: atom_id res chain seq x y z
N THR A 1 -10.54 -31.08 10.03
CA THR A 1 -10.78 -29.75 10.63
C THR A 1 -11.07 -28.80 9.50
N ILE A 2 -12.15 -28.02 9.55
CA ILE A 2 -12.43 -27.03 8.50
C ILE A 2 -11.44 -25.89 8.72
N THR A 3 -10.44 -25.76 7.85
CA THR A 3 -9.51 -24.63 7.83
C THR A 3 -10.18 -23.47 7.12
N GLU A 4 -10.46 -22.39 7.85
CA GLU A 4 -11.02 -21.15 7.29
C GLU A 4 -9.88 -20.19 6.96
N ALA A 5 -9.85 -19.68 5.73
CA ALA A 5 -8.90 -18.66 5.33
C ALA A 5 -9.32 -17.30 5.90
N VAL A 6 -8.40 -16.62 6.58
CA VAL A 6 -8.63 -15.28 7.15
C VAL A 6 -7.97 -14.23 6.27
N GLY A 7 -8.73 -13.20 5.89
CA GLY A 7 -8.17 -12.04 5.20
C GLY A 7 -7.39 -11.14 6.16
N LEU A 8 -6.19 -10.69 5.77
CA LEU A 8 -5.46 -9.68 6.51
C LEU A 8 -6.24 -8.34 6.44
N PRO A 9 -6.42 -7.62 7.57
CA PRO A 9 -7.13 -6.35 7.58
C PRO A 9 -6.26 -5.18 7.06
N CYS A 10 -5.59 -5.37 5.94
CA CYS A 10 -4.78 -4.37 5.22
C CYS A 10 -5.26 -4.22 3.77
N ASP A 11 -4.76 -3.22 3.06
CA ASP A 11 -5.16 -2.97 1.67
C ASP A 11 -4.20 -3.62 0.66
N LEU A 12 -2.90 -3.69 0.98
CA LEU A 12 -1.91 -4.47 0.24
C LEU A 12 -0.86 -5.04 1.19
N ALA A 13 -0.54 -6.33 1.05
CA ALA A 13 0.58 -6.95 1.75
C ALA A 13 1.54 -7.58 0.75
N MET A 14 2.81 -7.19 0.82
CA MET A 14 3.93 -7.82 0.14
C MET A 14 4.73 -8.59 1.18
N VAL A 15 4.46 -9.88 1.26
CA VAL A 15 5.15 -10.80 2.16
C VAL A 15 6.17 -11.57 1.33
N MET A 16 7.45 -11.38 1.62
CA MET A 16 8.49 -12.15 0.95
C MET A 16 8.49 -13.58 1.50
N CYS A 17 8.15 -14.55 0.66
CA CYS A 17 8.27 -15.98 0.95
C CYS A 17 9.41 -16.57 0.12
N ASP A 18 10.08 -17.59 0.66
CA ASP A 18 10.93 -18.42 -0.19
C ASP A 18 10.09 -19.13 -1.28
N PRO A 19 10.69 -19.54 -2.42
CA PRO A 19 9.99 -20.19 -3.52
C PRO A 19 9.27 -21.48 -3.13
N GLU A 20 9.69 -22.10 -2.02
CA GLU A 20 9.06 -23.31 -1.48
C GLU A 20 7.94 -23.02 -0.47
N TRP A 21 7.66 -21.74 -0.16
CA TRP A 21 6.69 -21.29 0.85
C TRP A 21 6.91 -21.87 2.26
N LYS A 22 8.15 -22.17 2.62
CA LYS A 22 8.56 -22.79 3.89
C LYS A 22 9.22 -21.81 4.85
N VAL A 23 9.76 -20.69 4.36
CA VAL A 23 10.55 -19.75 5.17
C VAL A 23 10.10 -18.31 4.93
N LYS A 24 9.68 -17.66 6.02
CA LYS A 24 9.37 -16.23 6.07
C LYS A 24 10.67 -15.44 5.89
N MET A 25 10.74 -14.59 4.89
CA MET A 25 11.86 -13.65 4.73
C MET A 25 11.52 -12.35 5.46
N GLU A 26 12.50 -11.73 6.12
CA GLU A 26 12.27 -10.70 7.15
C GLU A 26 11.62 -9.38 6.66
N ILE A 27 11.43 -9.17 5.36
CA ILE A 27 10.82 -7.93 4.84
C ILE A 27 9.36 -8.19 4.47
N GLU A 28 8.47 -7.52 5.18
CA GLU A 28 7.05 -7.44 4.90
C GLU A 28 6.67 -5.98 4.69
N ILE A 29 6.10 -5.64 3.53
CA ILE A 29 5.55 -4.31 3.27
C ILE A 29 4.03 -4.42 3.32
N VAL A 30 3.41 -3.78 4.31
CA VAL A 30 1.96 -3.79 4.48
C VAL A 30 1.44 -2.35 4.39
N LEU A 31 0.57 -2.10 3.42
CA LEU A 31 -0.02 -0.80 3.17
C LEU A 31 -1.42 -0.74 3.76
N PHE A 32 -1.68 0.36 4.47
CA PHE A 32 -2.97 0.73 5.01
C PHE A 32 -3.37 2.07 4.40
N ILE A 33 -4.38 2.06 3.54
CA ILE A 33 -4.98 3.24 2.94
C ILE A 33 -6.12 3.67 3.86
N HIS A 34 -6.08 4.92 4.32
CA HIS A 34 -7.13 5.50 5.15
C HIS A 34 -8.47 5.49 4.41
N ARG A 35 -9.54 5.08 5.10
CA ARG A 35 -10.90 5.01 4.53
C ARG A 35 -11.73 6.22 4.98
N PRO A 36 -12.67 6.72 4.14
CA PRO A 36 -13.63 7.71 4.60
C PRO A 36 -14.36 7.20 5.85
N HIS A 37 -14.42 8.04 6.90
CA HIS A 37 -15.00 7.75 8.22
C HIS A 37 -14.19 6.83 9.13
N GLU A 38 -13.00 6.39 8.72
CA GLU A 38 -12.07 5.69 9.61
C GLU A 38 -11.43 6.69 10.58
N ASP A 39 -11.50 6.42 11.88
CA ASP A 39 -10.74 7.20 12.85
C ASP A 39 -9.31 6.66 13.03
N PHE A 40 -8.48 7.38 13.77
CA PHE A 40 -7.10 6.96 14.02
C PHE A 40 -7.02 5.59 14.72
N SER A 41 -7.95 5.30 15.62
CA SER A 41 -7.98 4.06 16.38
C SER A 41 -8.39 2.87 15.51
N ASP A 42 -9.30 3.08 14.55
CA ASP A 42 -9.69 2.10 13.54
C ASP A 42 -8.50 1.72 12.65
N LEU A 43 -7.76 2.72 12.16
CA LEU A 43 -6.58 2.51 11.31
C LEU A 43 -5.48 1.76 12.08
N LEU A 44 -5.20 2.14 13.33
CA LEU A 44 -4.25 1.42 14.18
C LEU A 44 -4.74 0.02 14.53
N SER A 45 -6.03 -0.17 14.74
CA SER A 45 -6.64 -1.47 15.02
C SER A 45 -6.43 -2.43 13.85
N ARG A 46 -6.59 -1.96 12.60
CA ARG A 46 -6.26 -2.74 11.40
C ARG A 46 -4.80 -3.17 11.38
N TRP A 47 -3.89 -2.23 11.63
CA TRP A 47 -2.46 -2.55 11.71
C TRP A 47 -2.17 -3.58 12.81
N ARG A 48 -2.69 -3.37 14.02
CA ARG A 48 -2.45 -4.26 15.16
C ARG A 48 -3.00 -5.67 14.91
N HIS A 49 -4.21 -5.77 14.35
CA HIS A 49 -4.78 -7.07 13.98
C HIS A 49 -3.95 -7.76 12.89
N THR A 50 -3.45 -7.01 11.90
CA THR A 50 -2.58 -7.57 10.86
C THR A 50 -1.28 -8.12 11.46
N GLN A 51 -0.65 -7.40 12.39
CA GLN A 51 0.53 -7.90 13.10
C GLN A 51 0.23 -9.19 13.87
N VAL A 52 -0.89 -9.24 14.61
CA VAL A 52 -1.27 -10.43 15.39
C VAL A 52 -1.54 -11.64 14.50
N LEU A 53 -2.05 -11.43 13.28
CA LEU A 53 -2.25 -12.50 12.31
C LEU A 53 -0.94 -12.98 11.71
N LEU A 54 -0.01 -12.07 11.41
CA LEU A 54 1.30 -12.39 10.81
C LEU A 54 2.35 -12.91 11.82
N ASP A 55 2.10 -12.77 13.12
CA ASP A 55 2.91 -13.33 14.21
C ASP A 55 2.68 -14.83 14.42
N LYS A 56 1.55 -15.35 13.92
CA LYS A 56 1.22 -16.78 13.98
C LYS A 56 1.80 -17.50 12.77
N ASP A 57 1.94 -18.82 12.87
CA ASP A 57 2.13 -19.66 11.69
C ASP A 57 0.92 -19.49 10.74
N TYR A 58 1.17 -19.14 9.49
CA TYR A 58 0.14 -18.99 8.47
C TYR A 58 0.49 -19.77 7.20
N GLU A 59 -0.53 -20.34 6.57
CA GLU A 59 -0.45 -20.95 5.25
C GLU A 59 -1.33 -20.15 4.30
N TRP A 60 -0.81 -19.85 3.11
CA TRP A 60 -1.60 -19.22 2.06
C TRP A 60 -2.41 -20.26 1.31
N LEU A 61 -3.71 -20.31 1.60
CA LEU A 61 -4.66 -21.14 0.85
C LEU A 61 -5.05 -20.43 -0.44
N MET A 62 -4.51 -20.89 -1.56
CA MET A 62 -4.87 -20.39 -2.88
C MET A 62 -6.33 -20.77 -3.20
N PRO A 63 -7.24 -19.81 -3.46
CA PRO A 63 -8.60 -20.17 -3.82
C PRO A 63 -8.64 -20.94 -5.16
N PRO A 64 -9.58 -21.86 -5.36
CA PRO A 64 -9.60 -22.75 -6.53
C PRO A 64 -9.60 -22.02 -7.90
N GLY A 65 -10.24 -20.85 -7.97
CA GLY A 65 -10.26 -20.01 -9.20
C GLY A 65 -8.91 -19.37 -9.54
N TYR A 66 -7.96 -19.38 -8.60
CA TYR A 66 -6.64 -18.78 -8.74
C TYR A 66 -5.51 -19.82 -8.86
N GLN A 67 -5.83 -21.11 -9.04
CA GLN A 67 -4.83 -22.17 -9.29
C GLN A 67 -3.91 -21.88 -10.47
N HIS A 68 -4.34 -21.05 -11.42
CA HIS A 68 -3.54 -20.58 -12.56
C HIS A 68 -2.37 -19.65 -12.17
N ILE A 69 -2.28 -19.24 -10.89
CA ILE A 69 -1.16 -18.48 -10.32
C ILE A 69 0.01 -19.41 -9.99
N LEU A 70 -0.21 -20.73 -9.85
CA LEU A 70 0.89 -21.69 -9.74
C LEU A 70 1.64 -21.79 -11.07
N SER A 71 2.96 -21.94 -10.96
CA SER A 71 4.00 -21.78 -11.99
C SER A 71 3.96 -22.72 -13.20
N ASP A 72 2.82 -23.30 -13.57
CA ASP A 72 2.56 -23.62 -14.99
C ASP A 72 2.22 -22.33 -15.77
N GLY A 73 1.79 -21.27 -15.08
CA GLY A 73 1.61 -19.91 -15.58
C GLY A 73 2.85 -19.04 -15.38
N VAL A 74 3.98 -19.43 -15.96
CA VAL A 74 5.24 -18.70 -16.05
C VAL A 74 5.04 -17.18 -16.22
N ASN A 75 5.58 -16.37 -15.29
CA ASN A 75 6.16 -15.05 -15.56
C ASN A 75 5.20 -13.91 -15.99
N ARG A 76 4.03 -13.76 -15.33
CA ARG A 76 3.15 -12.59 -15.56
C ARG A 76 3.49 -11.43 -14.63
N ILE A 77 4.15 -10.42 -15.19
CA ILE A 77 4.40 -9.13 -14.56
C ILE A 77 3.15 -8.26 -14.74
N TYR A 78 2.60 -7.72 -13.65
CA TYR A 78 1.47 -6.78 -13.67
C TYR A 78 1.98 -5.35 -13.42
N PRO A 79 2.43 -4.63 -14.46
CA PRO A 79 3.01 -3.30 -14.27
C PRO A 79 1.93 -2.28 -13.94
N LEU A 80 2.12 -1.50 -12.88
CA LEU A 80 1.35 -0.30 -12.60
C LEU A 80 2.27 0.92 -12.80
N PHE A 81 1.88 1.83 -13.68
CA PHE A 81 2.66 3.04 -13.94
C PHE A 81 2.14 4.20 -13.08
N VAL A 82 3.04 5.01 -12.53
CA VAL A 82 2.66 6.26 -11.84
C VAL A 82 2.98 7.42 -12.77
N VAL A 83 2.00 8.28 -13.04
CA VAL A 83 2.16 9.47 -13.88
C VAL A 83 1.85 10.71 -13.07
N PHE A 84 2.41 11.84 -13.49
CA PHE A 84 2.24 13.16 -12.87
C PHE A 84 1.49 14.11 -13.83
N PRO A 85 0.90 15.22 -13.35
CA PRO A 85 0.28 16.22 -14.20
C PRO A 85 1.20 16.73 -15.33
N GLU A 86 2.51 16.82 -15.07
CA GLU A 86 3.53 17.25 -16.00
C GLU A 86 3.96 16.15 -16.98
N THR A 87 3.49 14.91 -16.79
CA THR A 87 3.83 13.78 -17.66
C THR A 87 3.33 14.06 -19.08
N PRO A 88 4.20 14.03 -20.11
CA PRO A 88 3.81 14.34 -21.48
C PRO A 88 2.59 13.53 -21.93
N GLN A 89 1.61 14.20 -22.53
CA GLN A 89 0.33 13.59 -22.94
C GLN A 89 0.53 12.41 -23.90
N ARG A 90 1.61 12.41 -24.69
CA ARG A 90 1.98 11.28 -25.56
C ARG A 90 2.22 9.98 -24.78
N ILE A 91 2.76 10.05 -23.57
CA ILE A 91 3.04 8.88 -22.72
C ILE A 91 1.75 8.34 -22.14
N GLN A 92 0.89 9.20 -21.58
CA GLN A 92 -0.42 8.80 -21.07
C GLN A 92 -1.30 8.17 -22.16
N ARG A 93 -1.32 8.76 -23.36
CA ARG A 93 -2.01 8.18 -24.53
C ARG A 93 -1.42 6.83 -24.94
N GLY A 94 -0.10 6.68 -24.86
CA GLY A 94 0.57 5.40 -25.11
C GLY A 94 0.16 4.31 -24.12
N LEU A 95 0.11 4.62 -22.83
CA LEU A 95 -0.33 3.69 -21.79
C LEU A 95 -1.79 3.28 -21.98
N LEU A 96 -2.69 4.25 -22.25
CA LEU A 96 -4.09 3.97 -22.57
C LEU A 96 -4.22 3.09 -23.83
N GLY A 97 -3.51 3.44 -24.91
CA GLY A 97 -3.54 2.69 -26.16
C GLY A 97 -3.02 1.25 -26.04
N ALA A 98 -2.05 1.03 -25.14
CA ALA A 98 -1.51 -0.29 -24.83
C ALA A 98 -2.32 -1.05 -23.76
N SER A 99 -3.41 -0.48 -23.24
CA SER A 99 -4.20 -1.04 -22.13
C SER A 99 -3.36 -1.32 -20.88
N LEU A 100 -2.36 -0.49 -20.60
CA LEU A 100 -1.49 -0.59 -19.42
C LEU A 100 -2.03 0.28 -18.29
N PRO A 101 -2.18 -0.24 -17.05
CA PRO A 101 -2.78 0.51 -15.97
C PRO A 101 -1.82 1.57 -15.43
N PHE A 102 -2.35 2.75 -15.13
CA PHE A 102 -1.59 3.81 -14.48
C PHE A 102 -2.42 4.63 -13.50
N VAL A 103 -1.76 5.24 -12.52
CA VAL A 103 -2.35 6.15 -11.53
C VAL A 103 -1.75 7.54 -11.73
N LEU A 104 -2.59 8.57 -11.74
CA LEU A 104 -2.16 9.97 -11.72
C LEU A 104 -1.90 10.41 -10.28
N GLN A 105 -0.64 10.72 -9.96
CA GLN A 105 -0.23 11.28 -8.68
C GLN A 105 -0.23 12.81 -8.77
N THR A 106 -1.17 13.46 -8.11
CA THR A 106 -1.22 14.92 -7.97
C THR A 106 -0.47 15.37 -6.74
N THR A 107 0.36 16.42 -6.87
CA THR A 107 1.18 16.98 -5.78
C THR A 107 0.33 17.41 -4.58
N ASP A 108 -0.92 17.81 -4.82
CA ASP A 108 -1.89 18.21 -3.79
C ASP A 108 -2.20 17.09 -2.78
N ALA A 109 -1.95 15.82 -3.13
CA ALA A 109 -2.13 14.70 -2.22
C ALA A 109 -1.05 14.63 -1.12
N ILE A 110 0.07 15.34 -1.28
CA ILE A 110 1.20 15.34 -0.33
C ILE A 110 1.14 16.57 0.60
N SER A 111 0.33 17.59 0.28
CA SER A 111 0.31 18.87 1.00
C SER A 111 -0.66 18.92 2.20
N LEU A 112 -1.33 17.83 2.57
CA LEU A 112 -2.33 17.83 3.66
C LEU A 112 -1.76 17.62 5.07
N GLU A 113 -0.43 17.54 5.23
CA GLU A 113 0.21 17.42 6.55
C GLU A 113 1.38 18.40 6.71
N GLN A 114 1.09 19.71 6.71
CA GLN A 114 2.03 20.72 7.25
C GLN A 114 1.34 22.06 7.54
N GLU A 115 0.23 22.07 8.28
CA GLU A 115 -0.17 23.24 9.05
C GLU A 115 -0.31 22.85 10.53
N GLU A 116 0.37 23.63 11.37
CA GLU A 116 0.30 23.75 12.84
C GLU A 116 1.48 23.18 13.67
N THR A 117 2.48 24.04 13.89
CA THR A 117 3.11 24.42 15.19
C THR A 117 4.41 25.19 14.88
N SER A 118 4.71 26.40 15.36
CA SER A 118 4.53 26.94 16.70
C SER A 118 4.91 28.44 16.75
N ASP A 119 4.15 29.18 17.55
CA ASP A 119 4.44 30.38 18.35
C ASP A 119 5.57 31.38 18.02
N SER A 120 5.12 32.63 17.81
CA SER A 120 5.55 33.86 18.50
C SER A 120 7.01 33.99 18.99
N CYS A 121 7.75 34.91 18.35
CA CYS A 121 8.56 35.87 19.10
C CYS A 121 8.62 37.22 18.35
N SER A 122 7.70 38.12 18.67
CA SER A 122 7.85 39.55 18.33
C SER A 122 8.74 40.22 19.38
N SER A 123 10.03 40.36 19.08
CA SER A 123 10.91 41.28 19.81
C SER A 123 10.66 42.70 19.33
N LYS A 124 9.93 43.49 20.13
CA LYS A 124 9.91 44.96 19.99
C LYS A 124 11.28 45.51 20.38
N SER A 125 11.95 46.21 19.46
CA SER A 125 13.07 47.08 19.80
C SER A 125 12.57 48.37 20.46
N PRO A 126 13.16 48.84 21.57
CA PRO A 126 12.85 50.15 22.13
C PRO A 126 13.57 51.28 21.37
N PRO A 127 12.99 52.48 21.28
CA PRO A 127 13.60 53.60 20.56
C PRO A 127 14.63 54.35 21.41
N ALA A 128 15.63 54.94 20.75
CA ALA A 128 16.45 56.04 21.24
C ALA A 128 16.51 57.13 20.16
#